data_AF-A0A3E4QCR0-F1
#
_entry.id   AF-A0A3E4QCR0-F1
#
_cell.length_a   1.000
_cell.length_b   1.000
_cell.length_c   1.000
_cell.angle_alpha   90.00
_cell.angle_beta   90.00
_cell.angle_gamma   90.00
#
_symmetry.space_group_name_H-M   'P 1'
#
loop_
_entity.id
_entity.type
_entity.pdbx_description
1 polymer ?
#
loop_
_entity_poly.entity_id
_entity_poly.type
_entity_poly.pdbx_seq_one_letter_code
_entity_poly.pdbx_strand_id
1 'polypeptide(L)' 'MQHPYIKYEQDKTWTVVNDLINDLINNNDIELQTPIEYVVGYICKGLLDSQVISGGGERG' A
#
# COMPACT_ATOMS: atom_id res chain seq x y z
N MET A 1 -0.80 11.10 13.89
CA MET A 1 -2.27 11.22 13.72
C MET A 1 -2.86 9.83 13.84
N GLN A 2 -4.08 9.66 14.35
CA GLN A 2 -4.76 8.36 14.31
C GLN A 2 -5.41 8.19 12.92
N HIS A 3 -5.07 7.13 12.18
CA HIS A 3 -5.73 6.72 10.95
C HIS A 3 -6.17 5.24 11.07
N PRO A 4 -7.18 4.78 10.30
CA PRO A 4 -7.73 3.43 10.49
C PRO A 4 -6.79 2.29 10.06
N TYR A 5 -5.68 2.63 9.41
CA TYR A 5 -4.76 1.67 8.76
C TYR A 5 -3.52 1.31 9.59
N ILE A 6 -3.46 1.69 10.87
CA ILE A 6 -2.29 1.45 11.74
C ILE A 6 -1.84 -0.01 11.77
N LYS A 7 -2.78 -0.96 11.68
CA LYS A 7 -2.46 -2.41 11.67
C LYS A 7 -1.56 -2.84 10.50
N TYR A 8 -1.45 -2.04 9.44
CA TYR A 8 -0.64 -2.34 8.27
C TYR A 8 0.76 -1.70 8.30
N GLU A 9 1.02 -0.71 9.16
CA GLU A 9 2.30 0.02 9.19
C GLU A 9 3.53 -0.85 9.48
N GLN A 10 3.31 -1.97 10.17
CA GLN A 10 4.37 -2.93 10.52
C GLN A 10 4.65 -3.94 9.40
N ASP A 11 3.80 -4.00 8.36
CA ASP A 11 3.97 -4.94 7.25
C ASP A 11 4.97 -4.39 6.22
N LYS A 12 5.79 -5.26 5.62
CA LYS A 12 6.75 -4.84 4.57
C LYS A 12 6.05 -4.23 3.35
N THR A 13 4.82 -4.65 3.08
CA THR A 13 3.98 -4.10 2.02
C THR A 13 3.74 -2.61 2.22
N TRP A 14 3.61 -2.15 3.48
CA TRP A 14 3.47 -0.73 3.77
C TRP A 14 4.69 0.06 3.35
N THR A 15 5.89 -0.38 3.71
CA THR A 15 7.13 0.28 3.31
C THR A 15 7.25 0.38 1.80
N VAL A 16 7.04 -0.74 1.09
CA VAL A 16 7.13 -0.79 -0.37
C VAL A 16 6.12 0.15 -1.04
N VAL A 17 4.85 0.10 -0.62
CA VAL A 17 3.80 0.96 -1.18
C VAL A 17 4.06 2.43 -0.85
N ASN A 18 4.47 2.74 0.38
CA ASN A 18 4.81 4.10 0.79
C ASN A 18 5.93 4.67 -0.07
N ASP A 19 7.00 3.91 -0.30
CA ASP A 19 8.14 4.37 -1.09
C ASP A 19 7.73 4.62 -2.54
N LEU A 20 6.95 3.70 -3.15
CA LEU A 20 6.42 3.88 -4.51
C LEU A 20 5.49 5.10 -4.63
N ILE A 21 4.63 5.34 -3.65
CA ILE A 21 3.75 6.53 -3.65
C ILE A 21 4.59 7.81 -3.51
N ASN A 22 5.62 7.81 -2.65
CA ASN A 22 6.53 8.95 -2.53
C ASN A 22 7.31 9.21 -3.83
N ASP A 23 7.76 8.17 -4.53
CA ASP A 23 8.43 8.32 -5.83
C ASP A 23 7.52 8.98 -6.87
N LEU A 24 6.24 8.59 -6.92
CA LEU A 24 5.26 9.21 -7.82
C LEU A 24 4.99 10.68 -7.47
N ILE A 25 4.97 11.02 -6.18
CA ILE A 25 4.84 12.42 -5.74
C ILE A 25 6.10 13.22 -6.13
N ASN A 26 7.29 12.66 -5.89
CA ASN A 26 8.57 13.30 -6.16
C ASN A 26 8.81 13.51 -7.66
N ASN A 27 8.29 12.61 -8.50
CA ASN A 27 8.34 12.74 -9.96
C ASN A 27 7.25 13.66 -10.52
N ASN A 28 6.40 14.25 -9.67
CA ASN A 28 5.20 15.01 -10.04
C ASN A 28 4.21 14.21 -10.91
N ASP A 29 4.21 12.88 -10.82
CA ASP A 29 3.27 12.02 -11.53
C ASP A 29 1.88 12.08 -10.90
N ILE A 30 1.81 12.28 -9.57
CA ILE A 30 0.57 12.40 -8.81
C ILE A 30 0.65 13.53 -7.77
N GLU A 31 -0.52 14.07 -7.41
CA GLU A 31 -0.70 14.93 -6.24
C GLU A 31 -1.76 14.31 -5.32
N LEU A 32 -1.43 14.12 -4.05
CA LEU A 32 -2.35 13.54 -3.08
C LEU A 32 -3.29 14.61 -2.51
N GLN A 33 -4.58 14.33 -2.50
CA GLN A 33 -5.62 15.18 -1.88
C GLN A 33 -5.89 14.82 -0.42
N THR A 34 -5.22 13.78 0.10
CA THR A 34 -5.38 13.25 1.46
C THR A 34 -4.00 12.87 2.00
N PRO A 35 -3.79 12.78 3.33
CA PRO A 35 -2.51 12.33 3.88
C PRO A 35 -2.11 10.95 3.34
N ILE A 36 -0.82 10.77 3.12
CA ILE A 36 -0.24 9.58 2.47
C ILE A 36 -0.62 8.28 3.19
N GLU A 37 -0.79 8.31 4.51
CA GLU A 37 -1.13 7.15 5.33
C GLU A 37 -2.52 6.58 5.00
N TYR A 38 -3.44 7.42 4.50
CA TYR A 38 -4.75 6.97 4.03
C TYR A 38 -4.66 6.25 2.68
N VAL A 39 -3.79 6.73 1.79
CA VAL A 39 -3.57 6.14 0.45
C VAL A 39 -2.82 4.82 0.58
N VAL A 40 -1.67 4.85 1.25
CA VAL A 40 -0.84 3.67 1.52
C VAL A 40 -1.65 2.63 2.29
N GLY A 41 -2.36 3.05 3.32
CA GLY A 41 -3.18 2.17 4.13
C GLY A 41 -4.33 1.50 3.39
N TYR A 42 -5.00 2.22 2.47
CA TYR A 42 -6.06 1.64 1.64
C TYR A 42 -5.51 0.59 0.66
N ILE A 43 -4.36 0.88 0.03
CA ILE A 43 -3.70 -0.08 -0.87
C ILE A 43 -3.24 -1.32 -0.08
N CYS A 44 -2.61 -1.14 1.08
CA CYS A 44 -2.16 -2.24 1.93
C CYS A 44 -3.34 -3.10 2.40
N LYS A 45 -4.46 -2.48 2.79
CA LYS A 45 -5.71 -3.20 3.07
C LYS A 45 -6.11 -4.08 1.89
N GLY A 46 -6.11 -3.53 0.67
CA GLY A 46 -6.46 -4.27 -0.54
C GLY A 46 -5.50 -5.43 -0.85
N LEU A 47 -4.20 -5.30 -0.59
CA LEU A 47 -3.22 -6.33 -0.86
C LEU A 47 -3.18 -7.43 0.22
N LEU A 48 -3.37 -7.06 1.49
CA LEU A 48 -3.18 -7.95 2.63
C LEU A 48 -4.49 -8.59 3.11
N ASP A 49 -5.61 -7.87 3.06
CA ASP A 49 -6.92 -8.46 3.42
C ASP A 49 -7.46 -9.32 2.26
N SER A 50 -7.01 -9.07 1.03
CA SER A 50 -7.41 -9.82 -0.15
C SER A 50 -6.42 -10.96 -0.36
N GLN A 51 -6.82 -12.21 -0.12
CA GLN A 51 -6.07 -13.42 -0.50
C GLN A 51 -5.96 -13.61 -2.03
N VAL A 52 -5.98 -12.53 -2.82
CA VAL A 52 -6.12 -12.55 -4.28
C VAL A 52 -4.82 -12.92 -5.01
N ILE A 53 -3.68 -13.00 -4.31
CA ILE A 53 -2.41 -13.52 -4.86
C ILE A 53 -2.07 -14.92 -4.32
N SER A 54 -3.08 -15.73 -4.02
CA SER A 54 -2.91 -17.16 -3.71
C SER A 54 -3.62 -18.00 -4.78
N GLY A 55 -3.08 -18.04 -5.99
CA GLY A 55 -3.62 -18.92 -7.03
C GLY A 55 -3.04 -18.72 -8.43
N GLY A 56 -1.76 -19.05 -8.65
CA GLY A 56 -1.20 -19.10 -10.01
C GLY A 56 0.22 -19.63 -10.11
N GLY A 57 0.36 -20.95 -10.36
CA GLY A 57 1.59 -21.67 -10.77
C GLY A 57 2.46 -22.14 -9.58
N GLU A 58 2.89 -23.40 -9.45
CA GLU A 58 3.03 -24.50 -10.40
C GLU A 58 2.72 -25.84 -9.69
N ARG A 59 1.86 -26.66 -10.30
CA ARG A 59 1.95 -28.13 -10.18
C ARG A 59 2.45 -28.61 -11.54
N GLY A 60 3.76 -28.75 -11.64
CA GLY A 60 4.47 -29.50 -12.69
C GLY A 60 5.16 -30.69 -12.04
#